data_AF-A0A8H6C1P8-F1
#
_entry.id   AF-A0A8H6C1P8-F1
#
_cell.length_a   1.000
_cell.length_b   1.000
_cell.length_c   1.000
_cell.angle_alpha   90.00
_cell.angle_beta   90.00
_cell.angle_gamma   90.00
#
_symmetry.space_group_name_H-M   'P 1'
#
loop_
_entity.id
_entity.type
_entity.pdbx_description
1 polymer ?
#
loop_
_entity_poly.entity_id
_entity_poly.type
_entity_poly.pdbx_seq_one_letter_code
_entity_poly.pdbx_strand_id
1 'polypeptide(L)'
;MILQQLVCLCNDNVLLSQVIFLDGIYDVVELLKEYPDYASFVDDAFVSNKHFADSTQLSSANESLDLPFSLVSKDTKFLIYQSLEDDLLSMKQTHLLIDYLSSKNQGFTLHVGNWGKHEEIFGKYREIVFSGNVP
;
A
#
# COMPACT_ATOMS: atom_id res chain seq x y z
N MET A 1 14.97 22.66 -22.00
CA MET A 1 15.97 22.80 -20.91
C MET A 1 15.34 23.20 -19.57
N ILE A 2 14.38 24.14 -19.52
CA ILE A 2 13.75 24.62 -18.27
C ILE A 2 12.86 23.58 -17.57
N LEU A 3 12.05 22.80 -18.32
CA LEU A 3 11.11 21.84 -17.74
C LEU A 3 11.81 20.67 -17.03
N GLN A 4 12.90 20.13 -17.62
CA GLN A 4 13.70 19.06 -17.01
C GLN A 4 14.36 19.51 -15.70
N GLN A 5 14.88 20.74 -15.65
CA GLN A 5 15.44 21.29 -14.42
C GLN A 5 14.38 21.45 -13.33
N LEU A 6 13.16 21.83 -13.68
CA LEU A 6 12.03 21.95 -12.75
C LEU A 6 11.60 20.58 -12.20
N VAL A 7 11.55 19.55 -13.05
CA VAL A 7 11.25 18.17 -12.63
C VAL A 7 12.34 17.61 -11.72
N CYS A 8 13.62 17.82 -12.04
CA CYS A 8 14.72 17.44 -11.15
C CYS A 8 14.63 18.17 -9.81
N LEU A 9 14.36 19.48 -9.81
CA LEU A 9 14.20 20.25 -8.59
C LEU A 9 13.04 19.74 -7.73
N CYS A 10 11.91 19.36 -8.33
CA CYS A 10 10.80 18.75 -7.60
C CYS A 10 11.20 17.38 -7.03
N ASN A 11 11.83 16.50 -7.82
CA ASN A 11 12.24 15.18 -7.34
C ASN A 11 13.26 15.26 -6.20
N ASP A 12 14.18 16.23 -6.25
CA ASP A 12 15.20 16.41 -5.22
C ASP A 12 14.65 17.05 -3.92
N ASN A 13 13.46 17.64 -3.96
CA ASN A 13 12.88 18.39 -2.83
C ASN A 13 11.53 17.85 -2.33
N VAL A 14 10.94 16.86 -3.01
CA VAL A 14 9.71 16.20 -2.56
C VAL A 14 10.09 14.92 -1.84
N LEU A 15 9.95 14.95 -0.52
CA LEU A 15 10.12 13.80 0.36
C LEU A 15 8.81 13.49 1.05
N LEU A 16 8.47 12.20 1.12
CA LEU A 16 7.35 11.74 1.92
C LEU A 16 7.76 11.75 3.39
N SER A 17 7.07 12.50 4.23
CA SER A 17 7.29 12.44 5.69
C SER A 17 6.62 11.22 6.31
N GLN A 18 5.48 10.81 5.75
CA GLN A 18 4.67 9.72 6.25
C GLN A 18 3.89 9.07 5.11
N VAL A 19 3.77 7.74 5.16
CA VAL A 19 2.91 6.93 4.31
C VAL A 19 2.02 6.11 5.21
N ILE A 20 0.70 6.23 5.03
CA ILE A 20 -0.30 5.51 5.82
C ILE A 20 -1.01 4.54 4.88
N PHE A 21 -0.94 3.25 5.20
CA PHE A 21 -1.64 2.18 4.52
C PHE A 21 -2.84 1.77 5.36
N LEU A 22 -4.02 1.69 4.76
CA LEU A 22 -5.30 1.46 5.42
C LEU A 22 -6.04 0.38 4.66
N ASP A 23 -6.28 -0.77 5.30
CA ASP A 23 -7.04 -1.90 4.75
C ASP A 23 -6.75 -2.11 3.24
N GLY A 24 -5.46 -2.14 2.90
CA GLY A 24 -5.01 -2.01 1.52
C GLY A 24 -4.86 -3.34 0.77
N ILE A 25 -4.93 -3.27 -0.55
CA ILE A 25 -4.54 -4.35 -1.47
C ILE A 25 -3.12 -4.06 -1.97
N TYR A 26 -2.19 -4.95 -1.70
CA TYR A 26 -0.76 -4.79 -2.05
C TYR A 26 -0.27 -5.84 -3.04
N ASP A 27 -1.05 -6.90 -3.27
CA ASP A 27 -0.79 -7.92 -4.28
C ASP A 27 -2.12 -8.42 -4.88
N VAL A 28 -2.38 -8.03 -6.14
CA VAL A 28 -3.62 -8.40 -6.86
C VAL A 28 -3.63 -9.88 -7.28
N VAL A 29 -2.46 -10.48 -7.53
CA VAL A 29 -2.36 -11.91 -7.85
C VAL A 29 -2.79 -12.74 -6.65
N GLU A 30 -2.29 -12.40 -5.46
CA GLU A 30 -2.66 -13.07 -4.22
C GLU A 30 -4.08 -12.76 -3.77
N LEU A 31 -4.60 -11.58 -4.11
CA LEU A 31 -6.00 -11.21 -3.89
C LEU A 31 -6.94 -12.16 -4.66
N LEU A 32 -6.71 -12.35 -5.97
CA LEU A 32 -7.58 -13.20 -6.79
C LEU A 32 -7.49 -14.69 -6.42
N LYS A 33 -6.38 -15.13 -5.82
CA LYS A 33 -6.28 -16.48 -5.26
C LYS A 33 -7.15 -16.66 -4.01
N GLU A 34 -7.29 -15.61 -3.20
CA GLU A 34 -8.08 -15.63 -1.97
C GLU A 34 -9.57 -15.36 -2.25
N TYR A 35 -9.86 -14.41 -3.14
CA TYR A 35 -11.18 -13.96 -3.50
C TYR A 35 -11.39 -14.07 -5.02
N PRO A 36 -11.64 -15.26 -5.58
CA PRO A 36 -11.87 -15.40 -7.02
C PRO A 36 -13.04 -14.55 -7.55
N ASP A 37 -14.05 -14.30 -6.72
CA ASP A 37 -15.23 -13.50 -7.07
C ASP A 37 -14.90 -12.01 -7.31
N TYR A 38 -13.70 -11.57 -6.91
CA TYR A 38 -13.21 -10.21 -7.11
C TYR A 38 -12.70 -9.96 -8.54
N ALA A 39 -12.63 -11.01 -9.38
CA ALA A 39 -12.17 -10.92 -10.77
C ALA A 39 -12.89 -9.82 -11.57
N SER A 40 -14.19 -9.64 -11.37
CA SER A 40 -14.99 -8.66 -12.11
C SER A 40 -14.47 -7.22 -12.00
N PHE A 41 -14.17 -6.73 -10.79
CA PHE A 41 -13.65 -5.37 -10.64
C PHE A 41 -12.16 -5.27 -11.00
N VAL A 42 -11.40 -6.36 -10.88
CA VAL A 42 -10.01 -6.40 -11.33
C VAL A 42 -9.96 -6.25 -12.86
N ASP A 43 -10.83 -6.94 -13.59
CA ASP A 43 -10.93 -6.84 -15.04
C ASP A 43 -11.36 -5.43 -15.51
N ASP A 44 -12.18 -4.73 -14.71
CA ASP A 44 -12.55 -3.33 -14.98
C ASP A 44 -11.37 -2.37 -14.78
N ALA A 45 -10.46 -2.66 -13.83
CA ALA A 45 -9.33 -1.80 -13.49
C ALA A 45 -8.05 -2.10 -14.30
N PHE A 46 -7.89 -3.34 -14.79
CA PHE A 46 -6.66 -3.79 -15.43
C PHE A 46 -6.90 -4.47 -16.77
N VAL A 47 -6.11 -4.06 -17.78
CA VAL A 47 -6.28 -4.54 -19.16
C VAL A 47 -5.75 -5.96 -19.43
N SER A 48 -5.03 -6.57 -18.49
CA SER A 48 -4.51 -7.94 -18.61
C SER A 48 -3.94 -8.46 -17.29
N ASN A 49 -3.71 -9.78 -17.21
CA ASN A 49 -3.04 -10.42 -16.06
C ASN A 49 -1.65 -9.87 -15.79
N LYS A 50 -0.89 -9.59 -16.86
CA LYS A 50 0.43 -8.97 -16.72
C LYS A 50 0.32 -7.56 -16.13
N HIS A 51 -0.71 -6.81 -16.51
CA HIS A 51 -0.89 -5.43 -16.05
C HIS A 51 -1.12 -5.36 -14.55
N PHE A 52 -1.97 -6.22 -13.97
CA PHE A 52 -2.17 -6.22 -12.52
C PHE A 52 -1.02 -6.89 -11.75
N ALA A 53 -0.31 -7.85 -12.35
CA ALA A 53 0.89 -8.40 -11.72
C ALA A 53 1.99 -7.33 -11.60
N ASP A 54 2.18 -6.53 -12.64
CA ASP A 54 3.17 -5.45 -12.68
C ASP A 54 2.70 -4.16 -11.97
N SER A 55 1.44 -4.06 -11.53
CA SER A 55 0.94 -2.88 -10.81
C SER A 55 1.38 -2.84 -9.34
N THR A 56 1.98 -3.92 -8.84
CA THR A 56 2.50 -4.03 -7.47
C THR A 56 3.89 -4.65 -7.49
N GLN A 57 4.77 -4.23 -6.59
CA GLN A 57 6.14 -4.74 -6.52
C GLN A 57 6.21 -6.21 -6.09
N LEU A 58 5.18 -6.72 -5.39
CA LEU A 58 5.21 -8.04 -4.76
C LEU A 58 5.14 -9.18 -5.77
N SER A 59 4.30 -9.04 -6.79
CA SER A 59 4.08 -10.05 -7.83
C SER A 59 4.70 -9.70 -9.19
N SER A 60 5.23 -8.48 -9.34
CA SER A 60 5.88 -8.04 -10.57
C SER A 60 7.13 -8.87 -10.87
N ALA A 61 7.22 -9.38 -12.10
CA ALA A 61 8.46 -9.97 -12.62
C ALA A 61 9.40 -8.91 -13.22
N ASN A 62 9.00 -7.64 -13.22
CA ASN A 62 9.79 -6.55 -13.76
C ASN A 62 10.74 -5.98 -12.69
N GLU A 63 12.02 -6.32 -12.81
CA GLU A 63 13.09 -5.82 -11.93
C GLU A 63 13.21 -4.29 -11.91
N SER A 64 12.79 -3.59 -12.97
CA SER A 64 12.82 -2.12 -13.00
C SER A 64 11.83 -1.48 -12.03
N LEU A 65 10.83 -2.25 -11.56
CA LEU A 65 9.85 -1.80 -10.57
C LEU A 65 10.32 -2.06 -9.14
N ASP A 66 11.43 -2.79 -8.96
CA ASP A 66 12.01 -3.15 -7.66
C ASP A 66 13.08 -2.15 -7.19
N LEU A 67 12.98 -0.89 -7.63
CA LEU A 67 13.63 0.27 -7.01
C LEU A 67 12.61 1.03 -6.14
N PRO A 68 12.07 0.42 -5.06
CA PRO A 68 11.09 1.08 -4.23
C PRO A 68 11.73 2.26 -3.51
N PHE A 69 10.89 3.15 -2.96
CA PHE A 69 11.30 4.14 -1.96
C PHE A 69 12.20 5.28 -2.47
N SER A 70 12.24 5.58 -3.77
CA SER A 70 13.00 6.72 -4.31
C SER A 70 12.57 8.09 -3.76
N LEU A 71 11.32 8.22 -3.30
CA LEU A 71 10.76 9.42 -2.67
C LEU A 71 10.71 9.34 -1.13
N VAL A 72 11.30 8.29 -0.57
CA VAL A 72 11.28 7.97 0.86
C VAL A 72 12.67 8.23 1.42
N SER A 73 12.71 8.87 2.58
CA SER A 73 13.94 9.07 3.34
C SER A 73 13.96 8.13 4.54
N LYS A 74 15.12 8.03 5.21
CA LYS A 74 15.25 7.31 6.49
C LYS A 74 14.29 7.81 7.57
N ASP A 75 13.80 9.03 7.45
CA ASP A 75 12.93 9.67 8.44
C ASP A 75 11.43 9.52 8.07
N THR A 76 11.13 8.97 6.88
CA THR A 76 9.76 8.68 6.46
C THR A 76 9.15 7.59 7.33
N LYS A 77 7.97 7.87 7.89
CA LYS A 77 7.23 6.89 8.70
C LYS A 77 6.28 6.08 7.84
N PHE A 78 6.38 4.76 7.91
CA PHE A 78 5.41 3.83 7.31
C PHE A 78 4.48 3.35 8.41
N LEU A 79 3.21 3.75 8.36
CA LEU A 79 2.18 3.28 9.27
C LEU A 79 1.20 2.40 8.52
N ILE A 80 0.95 1.21 9.05
CA ILE A 80 0.03 0.24 8.46
C ILE A 80 -1.08 0.02 9.46
N TYR A 81 -2.32 0.19 9.02
CA TYR A 81 -3.52 -0.02 9.79
C TYR A 81 -4.35 -1.10 9.10
N GLN A 82 -4.73 -2.13 9.85
CA GLN A 82 -5.69 -3.12 9.39
C GLN A 82 -6.80 -3.32 10.43
N SER A 83 -8.07 -3.15 10.04
CA SER A 83 -9.19 -3.56 10.87
C SER A 83 -9.30 -5.09 10.92
N LEU A 84 -9.46 -5.65 12.12
CA LEU A 84 -9.75 -7.07 12.33
C LEU A 84 -11.21 -7.44 12.04
N GLU A 85 -12.07 -6.43 11.85
CA GLU A 85 -13.49 -6.56 11.51
C GLU A 85 -13.76 -6.26 10.03
N ASP A 86 -12.70 -6.06 9.22
CA ASP A 86 -12.80 -5.89 7.77
C ASP A 86 -13.52 -7.12 7.16
N ASP A 87 -14.61 -6.85 6.45
CA ASP A 87 -15.47 -7.84 5.82
C ASP A 87 -15.14 -8.08 4.33
N LEU A 88 -14.19 -7.34 3.77
CA LEU A 88 -13.75 -7.43 2.39
C LEU A 88 -12.33 -8.00 2.27
N LEU A 89 -11.43 -7.66 3.20
CA LEU A 89 -10.04 -8.09 3.17
C LEU A 89 -9.62 -8.76 4.49
N SER A 90 -8.99 -9.91 4.38
CA SER A 90 -8.31 -10.54 5.50
C SER A 90 -6.95 -9.87 5.77
N MET A 91 -6.29 -10.27 6.85
CA MET A 91 -4.91 -9.88 7.17
C MET A 91 -3.89 -10.31 6.10
N LYS A 92 -4.23 -11.16 5.13
CA LYS A 92 -3.27 -11.73 4.16
C LYS A 92 -2.52 -10.64 3.39
N GLN A 93 -3.22 -9.63 2.88
CA GLN A 93 -2.60 -8.52 2.15
C GLN A 93 -1.61 -7.76 3.04
N THR A 94 -2.04 -7.41 4.25
CA THR A 94 -1.17 -6.74 5.24
C THR A 94 0.06 -7.57 5.59
N HIS A 95 -0.06 -8.90 5.73
CA HIS A 95 1.09 -9.79 5.92
C HIS A 95 2.06 -9.76 4.74
N LEU A 96 1.56 -9.81 3.51
CA LEU A 96 2.39 -9.72 2.31
C LEU A 96 3.17 -8.39 2.26
N LEU A 97 2.53 -7.27 2.61
CA LEU A 97 3.20 -5.97 2.66
C LEU A 97 4.32 -5.96 3.72
N ILE A 98 4.06 -6.40 4.95
CA ILE A 98 5.09 -6.35 6.01
C ILE A 98 6.27 -7.26 5.71
N ASP A 99 6.05 -8.41 5.06
CA ASP A 99 7.11 -9.31 4.60
C ASP A 99 7.95 -8.64 3.52
N TYR A 100 7.30 -7.97 2.56
CA TYR A 100 7.99 -7.18 1.54
C TYR A 100 8.82 -6.06 2.15
N LEU A 101 8.25 -5.21 3.02
CA LEU A 101 8.97 -4.11 3.67
C LEU A 101 10.16 -4.63 4.50
N SER A 102 9.96 -5.72 5.24
CA SER A 102 11.03 -6.38 6.01
C SER A 102 12.16 -6.87 5.11
N SER A 103 11.84 -7.49 3.97
CA SER A 103 12.84 -7.95 2.99
C SER A 103 13.70 -6.82 2.42
N LYS A 104 13.15 -5.60 2.39
CA LYS A 104 13.84 -4.38 1.93
C LYS A 104 14.52 -3.60 3.06
N ASN A 105 14.51 -4.12 4.29
CA ASN A 105 14.97 -3.42 5.50
C ASN A 105 14.28 -2.05 5.69
N GLN A 106 13.03 -1.92 5.23
CA GLN A 106 12.22 -0.72 5.42
C GLN A 106 11.46 -0.83 6.75
N GLY A 107 11.70 0.12 7.65
CA GLY A 107 10.98 0.19 8.93
C GLY A 107 9.51 0.58 8.73
N PHE A 108 8.63 -0.02 9.54
CA PHE A 108 7.20 0.25 9.57
C PHE A 108 6.64 0.10 11.00
N THR A 109 5.42 0.59 11.22
CA THR A 109 4.63 0.33 12.43
C THR A 109 3.30 -0.25 12.00
N LEU A 110 2.95 -1.40 12.56
CA LEU A 110 1.68 -2.09 12.31
C LEU A 110 0.73 -1.84 13.49
N HIS A 111 -0.45 -1.32 13.16
CA HIS A 111 -1.57 -1.13 14.06
C HIS A 111 -2.71 -2.05 13.60
N VAL A 112 -3.21 -2.88 14.52
CA VAL A 112 -4.37 -3.74 14.27
C VAL A 112 -5.36 -3.60 15.39
N GLY A 113 -6.65 -3.58 15.06
CA GLY A 113 -7.70 -3.40 16.05
C GLY A 113 -9.09 -3.60 15.48
N ASN A 114 -10.09 -3.52 16.36
CA ASN A 114 -11.49 -3.61 15.99
C ASN A 114 -11.99 -2.20 15.64
N TRP A 115 -11.87 -1.82 14.37
CA TRP A 115 -12.27 -0.51 13.86
C TRP A 115 -13.42 -0.60 12.86
N GLY A 116 -14.24 -1.64 12.97
CA GLY A 116 -15.38 -1.85 12.09
C GLY A 116 -15.01 -2.41 10.73
N LYS A 117 -16.00 -2.41 9.85
CA LYS A 117 -15.90 -2.93 8.47
C LYS A 117 -14.98 -2.07 7.61
N HIS A 118 -14.65 -2.58 6.42
CA HIS A 118 -13.72 -1.95 5.48
C HIS A 118 -13.99 -0.44 5.28
N GLU A 119 -15.23 -0.06 5.01
CA GLU A 119 -15.58 1.35 4.75
C GLU A 119 -15.63 2.23 6.02
N GLU A 120 -15.72 1.63 7.21
CA GLU A 120 -15.85 2.36 8.46
C GLU A 120 -14.52 2.97 8.92
N ILE A 121 -13.39 2.34 8.56
CA ILE A 121 -12.05 2.86 8.85
C ILE A 121 -11.78 4.18 8.12
N PHE A 122 -12.30 4.33 6.89
CA PHE A 122 -12.20 5.54 6.08
C PHE A 122 -13.24 6.61 6.44
N GLY A 123 -14.34 6.18 7.07
CA GLY A 123 -15.45 7.03 7.47
C GLY A 123 -15.39 7.40 8.95
N LYS A 124 -16.18 6.69 9.77
CA LYS A 124 -16.42 7.03 11.18
C LYS A 124 -15.13 7.08 12.01
N TYR A 125 -14.17 6.20 11.74
CA TYR A 125 -12.94 6.10 12.52
C TYR A 125 -11.75 6.82 11.89
N ARG A 126 -11.98 7.56 10.80
CA ARG A 126 -10.95 8.28 10.05
C ARG A 126 -10.12 9.18 10.95
N GLU A 127 -10.74 10.07 11.72
CA GLU A 127 -9.98 11.02 12.54
C GLU A 127 -9.10 10.32 13.57
N ILE A 128 -9.56 9.18 14.09
CA ILE A 128 -8.83 8.37 15.05
C ILE A 128 -7.58 7.81 14.37
N VAL A 129 -7.72 7.18 13.21
CA VAL A 129 -6.62 6.56 12.47
C VAL A 129 -5.64 7.58 11.86
N PHE A 130 -6.15 8.63 11.21
CA PHE A 130 -5.31 9.64 10.55
C PHE A 130 -4.64 10.63 11.52
N SER A 131 -5.13 10.75 12.75
CA SER A 131 -4.45 11.58 13.75
C SER A 131 -3.17 10.94 14.30
N GLY A 132 -2.90 9.66 13.98
CA GLY A 132 -1.72 8.92 14.46
C GLY A 132 -1.71 8.74 15.99
N ASN A 133 -2.85 8.97 16.65
CA ASN A 133 -3.00 8.88 18.11
C ASN A 133 -3.49 7.50 18.57
N VAL A 134 -3.63 6.55 17.65
CA VAL A 134 -3.92 5.16 18.01
C VAL A 134 -2.60 4.48 18.36
N PRO A 135 -2.52 3.76 19.50
CA PRO A 135 -1.34 2.94 19.81
C PRO A 135 -1.06 1.91 18.73
#